data_AF-A0A6B9TE37-F1
#
_entry.id   AF-A0A6B9TE37-F1
#
_cell.length_a   1.000
_cell.length_b   1.000
_cell.length_c   1.000
_cell.angle_alpha   90.00
_cell.angle_beta   90.00
_cell.angle_gamma   90.00
#
_symmetry.space_group_name_H-M   'P 1'
#
loop_
_entity.id
_entity.type
_entity.pdbx_description
1 polymer ?
#
loop_
_entity_poly.entity_id
_entity_poly.type
_entity_poly.pdbx_seq_one_letter_code
_entity_poly.pdbx_strand_id
1 'polypeptide(L)'
;MNAFNFLTPPRGGKPRKAGITMVLDKGMGLQAARDLMEISSDYVDFIKFGWGTLPLHRRDIVMEKVEMYRSFNVEAYPGGTLFEIAYINGMVPEYLEEAGEIGFKTLEISNGTVNISNDEKCRFIEMAVDTGFNVISEVGKKDPALDSQLDPEERVELVSEDLNAGASMVLMEARESGQNIGIYDSNGNVKEDEVNYLIEKLPSDRIIWEAPQKNQQVYFILKIGPDVNLGNIPPEEITALETIRRGLRGDTLGKVNL
;
A
#
# COMPACT_ATOMS: atom_id res chain seq x y z
N MET A 1 -17.56 21.23 1.84
CA MET A 1 -16.67 22.40 1.67
C MET A 1 -15.78 22.45 2.89
N ASN A 2 -14.45 22.47 2.69
CA ASN A 2 -13.50 22.40 3.81
C ASN A 2 -13.33 23.77 4.49
N ALA A 3 -12.93 23.75 5.76
CA ALA A 3 -12.49 24.96 6.45
C ALA A 3 -11.28 25.55 5.72
N PHE A 4 -11.22 26.89 5.61
CA PHE A 4 -10.13 27.61 4.94
C PHE A 4 -9.84 27.17 3.50
N ASN A 5 -10.84 26.67 2.76
CA ASN A 5 -10.69 26.16 1.39
C ASN A 5 -10.00 27.14 0.42
N PHE A 6 -10.10 28.45 0.66
CA PHE A 6 -9.46 29.50 -0.15
C PHE A 6 -7.91 29.54 0.01
N LEU A 7 -7.36 28.86 1.02
CA LEU A 7 -5.93 28.72 1.26
C LEU A 7 -5.39 27.35 0.81
N THR A 8 -6.25 26.46 0.31
CA THR A 8 -5.91 25.04 0.17
C THR A 8 -5.67 24.69 -1.31
N PRO A 9 -4.42 24.39 -1.74
CA PRO A 9 -4.11 24.06 -3.13
C PRO A 9 -4.92 22.86 -3.64
N PRO A 10 -5.29 22.76 -4.93
CA PRO A 10 -6.16 21.69 -5.42
C PRO A 10 -5.54 20.29 -5.24
N ARG A 11 -6.40 19.27 -5.21
CA ARG A 11 -6.02 17.85 -5.12
C ARG A 11 -6.88 17.05 -6.10
N GLY A 12 -6.31 16.00 -6.70
CA GLY A 12 -7.07 15.04 -7.50
C GLY A 12 -8.21 14.39 -6.70
N GLY A 13 -9.41 14.37 -7.28
CA GLY A 13 -10.58 13.73 -6.69
C GLY A 13 -10.57 12.21 -6.83
N LYS A 14 -11.45 11.53 -6.09
CA LYS A 14 -11.68 10.08 -6.21
C LYS A 14 -12.60 9.73 -7.40
N PRO A 15 -12.49 8.54 -7.99
CA PRO A 15 -11.45 7.52 -7.74
C PRO A 15 -10.09 7.95 -8.31
N ARG A 16 -9.03 7.76 -7.54
CA ARG A 16 -7.68 8.19 -7.91
C ARG A 16 -6.95 7.14 -8.74
N LYS A 17 -6.18 7.63 -9.71
CA LYS A 17 -5.17 6.84 -10.45
C LYS A 17 -3.74 7.21 -10.08
N ALA A 18 -3.56 8.31 -9.35
CA ALA A 18 -2.28 8.81 -8.86
C ALA A 18 -2.49 9.57 -7.54
N GLY A 19 -1.42 9.71 -6.77
CA GLY A 19 -1.43 10.28 -5.43
C GLY A 19 -2.11 9.37 -4.41
N ILE A 20 -2.09 8.07 -4.64
CA ILE A 20 -2.76 7.09 -3.80
C ILE A 20 -2.23 7.18 -2.37
N THR A 21 -3.15 7.08 -1.41
CA THR A 21 -2.83 6.88 0.00
C THR A 21 -3.37 5.53 0.44
N MET A 22 -2.47 4.58 0.71
CA MET A 22 -2.79 3.28 1.29
C MET A 22 -2.40 3.27 2.77
N VAL A 23 -3.39 3.06 3.62
CA VAL A 23 -3.30 3.15 5.09
C VAL A 23 -3.19 1.75 5.68
N LEU A 24 -2.35 1.58 6.68
CA LEU A 24 -2.17 0.31 7.40
C LEU A 24 -3.07 0.24 8.64
N ASP A 25 -4.07 -0.64 8.62
CA ASP A 25 -4.93 -0.95 9.76
C ASP A 25 -4.43 -2.22 10.47
N LYS A 26 -3.94 -2.06 11.70
CA LYS A 26 -3.38 -3.14 12.52
C LYS A 26 -4.36 -3.74 13.53
N GLY A 27 -5.65 -3.42 13.43
CA GLY A 27 -6.67 -3.85 14.38
C GLY A 27 -7.47 -2.71 15.02
N MET A 28 -7.71 -1.61 14.28
CA MET A 28 -8.60 -0.55 14.75
C MET A 28 -10.01 -1.12 15.02
N GLY A 29 -10.63 -0.71 16.12
CA GLY A 29 -12.05 -0.99 16.35
C GLY A 29 -12.91 -0.33 15.28
N LEU A 30 -14.08 -0.91 14.99
CA LEU A 30 -15.00 -0.39 13.96
C LEU A 30 -15.36 1.08 14.17
N GLN A 31 -15.60 1.49 15.41
CA GLN A 31 -16.01 2.86 15.75
C GLN A 31 -14.87 3.85 15.53
N ALA A 32 -13.64 3.47 15.90
CA ALA A 32 -12.45 4.29 15.64
C ALA A 32 -12.17 4.40 14.13
N ALA A 33 -12.35 3.30 13.39
CA ALA A 33 -12.22 3.31 11.93
C ALA A 33 -13.27 4.21 11.26
N ARG A 34 -14.52 4.17 11.75
CA ARG A 34 -15.60 5.05 11.25
C ARG A 34 -15.32 6.51 11.53
N ASP A 35 -14.96 6.86 12.76
CA ASP A 35 -14.58 8.22 13.16
C ASP A 35 -13.43 8.76 12.27
N LEU A 36 -12.42 7.93 12.02
CA LEU A 36 -11.32 8.28 11.13
C LEU A 36 -11.78 8.55 9.69
N MET A 37 -12.69 7.73 9.16
CA MET A 37 -13.21 7.91 7.80
C MET A 37 -14.09 9.15 7.67
N GLU A 38 -14.86 9.51 8.71
CA GLU A 38 -15.69 10.72 8.71
C GLU A 38 -14.86 11.99 8.50
N ILE A 39 -13.62 12.02 8.99
CA ILE A 39 -12.73 13.19 8.85
C ILE A 39 -11.73 13.09 7.69
N SER A 40 -11.24 11.88 7.37
CA SER A 40 -10.10 11.70 6.46
C SER A 40 -10.39 10.87 5.21
N SER A 41 -11.60 10.34 5.02
CA SER A 41 -11.90 9.43 3.89
C SER A 41 -11.57 10.03 2.53
N ASP A 42 -11.78 11.33 2.33
CA ASP A 42 -11.43 12.01 1.07
C ASP A 42 -9.95 11.83 0.69
N TYR A 43 -9.06 11.57 1.66
CA TYR A 43 -7.60 11.47 1.48
C TYR A 43 -7.05 10.04 1.52
N VAL A 44 -7.91 9.03 1.69
CA VAL A 44 -7.54 7.61 1.73
C VAL A 44 -8.09 6.90 0.51
N ASP A 45 -7.31 6.07 -0.16
CA ASP A 45 -7.80 5.28 -1.30
C ASP A 45 -7.91 3.79 -0.92
N PHE A 46 -6.93 3.29 -0.15
CA PHE A 46 -6.93 1.91 0.32
C PHE A 46 -6.70 1.77 1.82
N ILE A 47 -7.27 0.71 2.40
CA ILE A 47 -6.96 0.24 3.75
C ILE A 47 -6.41 -1.19 3.66
N LYS A 48 -5.13 -1.36 3.99
CA LYS A 48 -4.52 -2.68 4.19
C LYS A 48 -4.82 -3.16 5.61
N PHE A 49 -5.60 -4.23 5.76
CA PHE A 49 -5.62 -4.98 7.02
C PHE A 49 -4.27 -5.69 7.17
N GLY A 50 -3.44 -5.22 8.10
CA GLY A 50 -2.05 -5.64 8.20
C GLY A 50 -1.86 -7.15 8.35
N TRP A 51 -0.91 -7.71 7.61
CA TRP A 51 -0.46 -9.11 7.66
C TRP A 51 -1.60 -10.12 7.95
N GLY A 52 -1.40 -11.04 8.89
CA GLY A 52 -2.40 -12.00 9.37
C GLY A 52 -3.25 -11.49 10.54
N THR A 53 -3.68 -10.22 10.56
CA THR A 53 -4.55 -9.70 11.65
C THR A 53 -5.98 -10.25 11.58
N LEU A 54 -6.52 -10.45 10.38
CA LEU A 54 -7.94 -10.79 10.17
C LEU A 54 -8.41 -12.06 10.91
N PRO A 55 -7.66 -13.18 10.95
CA PRO A 55 -8.06 -14.37 11.70
C PRO A 55 -8.27 -14.17 13.21
N LEU A 56 -7.79 -13.05 13.78
CA LEU A 56 -7.94 -12.73 15.21
C LEU A 56 -9.21 -11.92 15.51
N HIS A 57 -9.95 -11.50 14.48
CA HIS A 57 -11.13 -10.67 14.62
C HIS A 57 -12.39 -11.48 14.32
N ARG A 58 -13.52 -11.11 14.92
CA ARG A 58 -14.79 -11.73 14.56
C ARG A 58 -15.12 -11.40 13.10
N ARG A 59 -15.52 -12.42 12.34
CA ARG A 59 -15.85 -12.32 10.92
C ARG A 59 -16.89 -11.23 10.63
N ASP A 60 -17.94 -11.13 11.44
CA ASP A 60 -18.99 -10.13 11.28
C ASP A 60 -18.48 -8.69 11.43
N ILE A 61 -17.55 -8.45 12.37
CA ILE A 61 -16.90 -7.15 12.55
C ILE A 61 -16.01 -6.81 11.33
N VAL A 62 -15.29 -7.79 10.78
CA VAL A 62 -14.47 -7.58 9.57
C VAL A 62 -15.36 -7.19 8.39
N MET A 63 -16.44 -7.93 8.15
CA MET A 63 -17.41 -7.62 7.10
C MET A 63 -18.01 -6.22 7.26
N GLU A 64 -18.42 -5.86 8.47
CA GLU A 64 -18.96 -4.53 8.76
C GLU A 64 -17.92 -3.41 8.52
N LYS A 65 -16.64 -3.65 8.86
CA LYS A 65 -15.57 -2.69 8.54
C LYS A 65 -15.34 -2.54 7.05
N VAL A 66 -15.33 -3.64 6.28
CA VAL A 66 -15.17 -3.62 4.83
C VAL A 66 -16.30 -2.84 4.16
N GLU A 67 -17.54 -3.08 4.56
CA GLU A 67 -18.70 -2.33 4.05
C GLU A 67 -18.65 -0.85 4.46
N MET A 68 -18.27 -0.57 5.70
CA MET A 68 -18.08 0.80 6.20
C MET A 68 -17.04 1.56 5.37
N TYR A 69 -15.83 1.01 5.17
CA TYR A 69 -14.81 1.66 4.34
C TYR A 69 -15.30 1.91 2.92
N ARG A 70 -15.99 0.93 2.33
CA ARG A 70 -16.58 1.08 0.99
C ARG A 70 -17.60 2.20 0.90
N SER A 71 -18.41 2.42 1.94
CA SER A 71 -19.39 3.52 1.99
C SER A 71 -18.74 4.91 1.89
N PHE A 72 -17.44 5.01 2.20
CA PHE A 72 -16.61 6.20 2.06
C PHE A 72 -15.75 6.22 0.78
N ASN A 73 -16.04 5.33 -0.18
CA ASN A 73 -15.23 5.10 -1.39
C ASN A 73 -13.75 4.80 -1.04
N VAL A 74 -13.53 3.95 -0.03
CA VAL A 74 -12.22 3.42 0.35
C VAL A 74 -12.24 1.91 0.20
N GLU A 75 -11.29 1.35 -0.55
CA GLU A 75 -11.23 -0.09 -0.75
C GLU A 75 -10.33 -0.73 0.30
N ALA A 76 -10.87 -1.65 1.08
CA ALA A 76 -10.09 -2.41 2.06
C ALA A 76 -9.62 -3.73 1.45
N TYR A 77 -8.47 -4.23 1.87
CA TYR A 77 -7.93 -5.51 1.41
C TYR A 77 -7.07 -6.19 2.49
N PRO A 78 -6.94 -7.53 2.46
CA PRO A 78 -6.06 -8.28 3.37
C PRO A 78 -4.59 -8.12 2.97
N GLY A 79 -3.68 -7.97 3.94
CA GLY A 79 -2.24 -7.97 3.68
C GLY A 79 -1.74 -9.33 3.17
N GLY A 80 -0.70 -9.31 2.34
CA GLY A 80 -0.21 -10.45 1.57
C GLY A 80 0.40 -11.55 2.42
N THR A 81 0.85 -11.24 3.64
CA THR A 81 1.25 -12.29 4.60
C THR A 81 0.11 -13.23 4.95
N LEU A 82 -1.16 -12.79 4.92
CA LEU A 82 -2.29 -13.70 5.10
C LEU A 82 -2.44 -14.66 3.92
N PHE A 83 -2.21 -14.18 2.69
CA PHE A 83 -2.11 -15.03 1.50
C PHE A 83 -0.94 -16.02 1.63
N GLU A 84 0.24 -15.58 2.06
CA GLU A 84 1.40 -16.46 2.26
C GLU A 84 1.12 -17.54 3.33
N ILE A 85 0.37 -17.21 4.38
CA ILE A 85 -0.11 -18.18 5.37
C ILE A 85 -1.06 -19.21 4.73
N ALA A 86 -2.00 -18.77 3.89
CA ALA A 86 -2.88 -19.69 3.16
C ALA A 86 -2.07 -20.61 2.23
N TYR A 87 -1.08 -20.06 1.53
CA TYR A 87 -0.19 -20.83 0.65
C TYR A 87 0.56 -21.94 1.37
N ILE A 88 1.23 -21.66 2.50
CA ILE A 88 1.99 -22.70 3.24
C ILE A 88 1.10 -23.82 3.80
N ASN A 89 -0.19 -23.54 4.00
CA ASN A 89 -1.16 -24.52 4.47
C ASN A 89 -1.89 -25.23 3.32
N GLY A 90 -1.60 -24.88 2.06
CA GLY A 90 -2.30 -25.44 0.89
C GLY A 90 -3.76 -25.00 0.79
N MET A 91 -4.11 -23.83 1.34
CA MET A 91 -5.48 -23.34 1.49
C MET A 91 -5.77 -22.07 0.65
N VAL A 92 -5.06 -21.90 -0.47
CA VAL A 92 -5.27 -20.73 -1.34
C VAL A 92 -6.69 -20.69 -1.92
N PRO A 93 -7.31 -21.80 -2.36
CA PRO A 93 -8.71 -21.78 -2.82
C PRO A 93 -9.68 -21.27 -1.74
N GLU A 94 -9.56 -21.79 -0.51
CA GLU A 94 -10.39 -21.39 0.62
C GLU A 94 -10.15 -19.92 1.02
N TYR A 95 -8.92 -19.44 0.90
CA TYR A 95 -8.59 -18.03 1.12
C TYR A 95 -9.32 -17.11 0.11
N LEU A 96 -9.34 -17.48 -1.17
CA LEU A 96 -10.04 -16.70 -2.19
C LEU A 96 -11.57 -16.72 -1.97
N GLU A 97 -12.12 -17.88 -1.61
CA GLU A 97 -13.54 -18.02 -1.28
C GLU A 97 -13.92 -17.15 -0.08
N GLU A 98 -13.22 -17.27 1.05
CA GLU A 98 -13.49 -16.47 2.25
C GLU A 98 -13.29 -14.97 1.99
N ALA A 99 -12.29 -14.58 1.22
CA ALA A 99 -12.08 -13.18 0.86
C ALA A 99 -13.27 -12.61 0.06
N GLY A 100 -13.81 -13.40 -0.87
CA GLY A 100 -15.01 -13.06 -1.63
C GLY A 100 -16.26 -12.98 -0.74
N GLU A 101 -16.45 -13.91 0.18
CA GLU A 101 -17.58 -13.92 1.11
C GLU A 101 -17.56 -12.77 2.12
N ILE A 102 -16.38 -12.38 2.62
CA ILE A 102 -16.20 -11.17 3.43
C ILE A 102 -16.53 -9.91 2.62
N GLY A 103 -16.38 -10.00 1.29
CA GLY A 103 -16.70 -8.96 0.34
C GLY A 103 -15.50 -8.12 -0.06
N PHE A 104 -14.27 -8.58 0.11
CA PHE A 104 -13.10 -7.89 -0.46
C PHE A 104 -13.18 -7.87 -1.99
N LYS A 105 -12.78 -6.77 -2.63
CA LYS A 105 -12.63 -6.71 -4.10
C LYS A 105 -11.18 -6.60 -4.54
N THR A 106 -10.29 -6.25 -3.61
CA THR A 106 -8.85 -6.20 -3.82
C THR A 106 -8.16 -7.21 -2.91
N LEU A 107 -7.10 -7.85 -3.41
CA LEU A 107 -6.21 -8.72 -2.64
C LEU A 107 -4.76 -8.29 -2.78
N GLU A 108 -3.96 -8.51 -1.72
CA GLU A 108 -2.51 -8.41 -1.80
C GLU A 108 -1.90 -9.81 -2.00
N ILE A 109 -1.04 -9.96 -3.02
CA ILE A 109 -0.31 -11.20 -3.30
C ILE A 109 1.19 -10.91 -3.18
N SER A 110 1.83 -11.52 -2.19
CA SER A 110 3.24 -11.30 -1.84
C SER A 110 4.00 -12.62 -1.72
N ASN A 111 5.32 -12.52 -1.74
CA ASN A 111 6.25 -13.62 -1.43
C ASN A 111 7.39 -13.14 -0.50
N GLY A 112 7.06 -12.25 0.43
CA GLY A 112 8.04 -11.54 1.25
C GLY A 112 8.59 -12.37 2.41
N THR A 113 7.82 -13.34 2.91
CA THR A 113 8.15 -14.16 4.10
C THR A 113 8.41 -15.61 3.71
N VAL A 114 7.57 -16.16 2.86
CA VAL A 114 7.58 -17.54 2.41
C VAL A 114 8.33 -17.63 1.08
N ASN A 115 9.06 -18.73 0.90
CA ASN A 115 9.77 -19.00 -0.34
C ASN A 115 8.79 -19.44 -1.45
N ILE A 116 8.18 -18.45 -2.10
CA ILE A 116 7.37 -18.60 -3.31
C ILE A 116 8.18 -17.98 -4.46
N SER A 117 8.43 -18.74 -5.52
CA SER A 117 9.09 -18.21 -6.73
C SER A 117 8.24 -17.12 -7.36
N ASN A 118 8.84 -16.18 -8.11
CA ASN A 118 8.04 -15.12 -8.74
C ASN A 118 7.11 -15.69 -9.82
N ASP A 119 7.55 -16.68 -10.59
CA ASP A 119 6.70 -17.43 -11.54
C ASP A 119 5.44 -17.99 -10.87
N GLU A 120 5.59 -18.58 -9.69
CA GLU A 120 4.47 -19.14 -8.94
C GLU A 120 3.58 -18.04 -8.33
N LYS A 121 4.18 -16.95 -7.84
CA LYS A 121 3.44 -15.75 -7.42
C LYS A 121 2.60 -15.19 -8.57
N CYS A 122 3.15 -15.10 -9.78
CA CYS A 122 2.44 -14.65 -10.98
C CYS A 122 1.23 -15.54 -11.30
N ARG A 123 1.33 -16.87 -11.15
CA ARG A 123 0.17 -17.76 -11.30
C ARG A 123 -0.93 -17.48 -10.29
N PHE A 124 -0.58 -17.11 -9.05
CA PHE A 124 -1.56 -16.71 -8.04
C PHE A 124 -2.18 -15.34 -8.32
N ILE A 125 -1.40 -14.41 -8.88
CA ILE A 125 -1.91 -13.12 -9.39
C ILE A 125 -2.95 -13.38 -10.49
N GLU A 126 -2.59 -14.16 -11.51
CA GLU A 126 -3.49 -14.54 -12.62
C GLU A 126 -4.77 -15.20 -12.10
N MET A 127 -4.64 -16.19 -11.20
CA MET A 127 -5.78 -16.88 -10.61
C MET A 127 -6.72 -15.94 -9.83
N ALA A 128 -6.17 -15.00 -9.06
CA ALA A 128 -6.97 -14.03 -8.32
C ALA A 128 -7.68 -13.05 -9.27
N VAL A 129 -7.00 -12.60 -10.33
CA VAL A 129 -7.58 -11.74 -11.38
C VAL A 129 -8.69 -12.48 -12.13
N ASP A 130 -8.48 -13.73 -12.53
CA ASP A 130 -9.47 -14.57 -13.21
C ASP A 130 -10.72 -14.83 -12.35
N THR A 131 -10.54 -14.87 -11.02
CA THR A 131 -11.64 -14.97 -10.05
C THR A 131 -12.42 -13.65 -9.90
N GLY A 132 -11.89 -12.54 -10.45
CA GLY A 132 -12.53 -11.23 -10.45
C GLY A 132 -12.02 -10.26 -9.40
N PHE A 133 -10.92 -10.58 -8.70
CA PHE A 133 -10.28 -9.66 -7.77
C PHE A 133 -9.39 -8.66 -8.52
N ASN A 134 -9.33 -7.43 -8.01
CA ASN A 134 -8.23 -6.55 -8.27
C ASN A 134 -7.02 -7.01 -7.43
N VAL A 135 -5.82 -7.04 -8.02
CA VAL A 135 -4.62 -7.49 -7.28
C VAL A 135 -3.65 -6.33 -7.09
N ILE A 136 -3.13 -6.18 -5.87
CA ILE A 136 -1.94 -5.39 -5.57
C ILE A 136 -0.84 -6.39 -5.23
N SER A 137 0.25 -6.45 -5.99
CA SER A 137 1.36 -7.33 -5.61
C SER A 137 2.36 -6.58 -4.72
N GLU A 138 3.32 -7.30 -4.14
CA GLU A 138 4.42 -6.73 -3.36
C GLU A 138 5.75 -7.30 -3.85
N VAL A 139 6.75 -6.42 -3.99
CA VAL A 139 8.13 -6.77 -4.35
C VAL A 139 9.08 -6.36 -3.22
N GLY A 140 9.78 -7.37 -2.71
CA GLY A 140 10.77 -7.28 -1.64
C GLY A 140 10.68 -8.47 -0.70
N LYS A 141 11.60 -8.56 0.27
CA LYS A 141 11.60 -9.58 1.32
C LYS A 141 11.47 -8.93 2.69
N LYS A 142 10.95 -9.67 3.67
CA LYS A 142 10.81 -9.19 5.06
C LYS A 142 12.08 -9.38 5.89
N ASP A 143 12.94 -10.28 5.45
CA ASP A 143 14.26 -10.53 6.01
C ASP A 143 15.29 -9.58 5.35
N PRO A 144 15.96 -8.71 6.11
CA PRO A 144 16.95 -7.77 5.55
C PRO A 144 18.10 -8.42 4.78
N ALA A 145 18.54 -9.62 5.20
CA ALA A 145 19.65 -10.30 4.53
C ALA A 145 19.21 -10.89 3.19
N LEU A 146 17.98 -11.38 3.09
CA LEU A 146 17.41 -11.82 1.81
C LEU A 146 17.09 -10.61 0.91
N ASP A 147 16.52 -9.55 1.48
CA ASP A 147 16.13 -8.36 0.71
C ASP A 147 17.34 -7.60 0.16
N SER A 148 18.45 -7.56 0.90
CA SER A 148 19.71 -6.95 0.45
C SER A 148 20.36 -7.65 -0.76
N GLN A 149 19.90 -8.86 -1.10
CA GLN A 149 20.36 -9.57 -2.29
C GLN A 149 19.58 -9.15 -3.54
N LEU A 150 18.42 -8.52 -3.39
CA LEU A 150 17.61 -8.02 -4.50
C LEU A 150 18.12 -6.64 -4.94
N ASP A 151 18.86 -6.63 -6.04
CA ASP A 151 19.34 -5.38 -6.62
C ASP A 151 18.19 -4.60 -7.33
N PRO A 152 18.39 -3.31 -7.67
CA PRO A 152 17.36 -2.52 -8.31
C PRO A 152 16.92 -3.04 -9.69
N GLU A 153 17.77 -3.75 -10.43
CA GLU A 153 17.43 -4.30 -11.75
C GLU A 153 16.50 -5.52 -11.58
N GLU A 154 16.83 -6.43 -10.67
CA GLU A 154 15.97 -7.56 -10.29
C GLU A 154 14.59 -7.06 -9.81
N ARG A 155 14.53 -6.00 -9.01
CA ARG A 155 13.25 -5.41 -8.59
C ARG A 155 12.42 -4.90 -9.78
N VAL A 156 13.06 -4.31 -10.79
CA VAL A 156 12.37 -3.86 -12.02
C VAL A 156 11.80 -5.05 -12.80
N GLU A 157 12.55 -6.15 -12.89
CA GLU A 157 12.09 -7.38 -13.54
C GLU A 157 10.87 -7.96 -12.79
N LEU A 158 10.97 -8.15 -11.48
CA LEU A 158 9.89 -8.69 -10.64
C LEU A 158 8.62 -7.83 -10.72
N VAL A 159 8.75 -6.50 -10.67
CA VAL A 159 7.61 -5.58 -10.84
C VAL A 159 6.99 -5.76 -12.23
N SER A 160 7.81 -5.88 -13.27
CA SER A 160 7.32 -6.04 -14.65
C SER A 160 6.58 -7.37 -14.83
N GLU A 161 7.09 -8.45 -14.26
CA GLU A 161 6.44 -9.76 -14.23
C GLU A 161 5.07 -9.71 -13.55
N ASP A 162 5.01 -9.09 -12.36
CA ASP A 162 3.76 -8.95 -11.61
C ASP A 162 2.69 -8.17 -12.39
N LEU A 163 3.10 -7.06 -13.01
CA LEU A 163 2.22 -6.24 -13.84
C LEU A 163 1.74 -7.00 -15.08
N ASN A 164 2.60 -7.80 -15.70
CA ASN A 164 2.26 -8.64 -16.85
C ASN A 164 1.31 -9.79 -16.46
N ALA A 165 1.42 -10.32 -15.24
CA ALA A 165 0.50 -11.30 -14.68
C ALA A 165 -0.89 -10.72 -14.33
N GLY A 166 -1.04 -9.39 -14.41
CA GLY A 166 -2.32 -8.71 -14.22
C GLY A 166 -2.44 -7.91 -12.92
N ALA A 167 -1.38 -7.79 -12.12
CA ALA A 167 -1.40 -6.93 -10.95
C ALA A 167 -1.76 -5.48 -11.34
N SER A 168 -2.70 -4.88 -10.63
CA SER A 168 -3.15 -3.51 -10.86
C SER A 168 -2.14 -2.49 -10.36
N MET A 169 -1.41 -2.78 -9.29
CA MET A 169 -0.34 -1.98 -8.74
C MET A 169 0.67 -2.88 -8.03
N VAL A 170 1.88 -2.38 -7.83
CA VAL A 170 2.93 -3.10 -7.11
C VAL A 170 3.44 -2.25 -5.95
N LEU A 171 3.46 -2.84 -4.76
CA LEU A 171 4.05 -2.28 -3.57
C LEU A 171 5.56 -2.49 -3.57
N MET A 172 6.30 -1.43 -3.28
CA MET A 172 7.71 -1.54 -2.92
C MET A 172 7.80 -1.74 -1.41
N GLU A 173 8.13 -2.96 -0.98
CA GLU A 173 8.15 -3.38 0.43
C GLU A 173 9.10 -2.53 1.26
N ALA A 174 8.60 -2.03 2.38
CA ALA A 174 9.39 -1.33 3.40
C ALA A 174 9.04 -1.74 4.83
N ARG A 175 8.14 -2.71 5.00
CA ARG A 175 7.54 -3.08 6.28
C ARG A 175 6.84 -1.88 6.95
N GLU A 176 6.28 -2.14 8.12
CA GLU A 176 5.73 -1.08 8.98
C GLU A 176 6.82 -0.12 9.50
N SER A 177 8.04 -0.60 9.73
CA SER A 177 9.09 0.22 10.33
C SER A 177 9.70 1.23 9.35
N GLY A 178 9.75 0.90 8.06
CA GLY A 178 10.50 1.67 7.07
C GLY A 178 11.99 1.76 7.39
N GLN A 179 12.57 0.73 8.01
CA GLN A 179 13.98 0.73 8.45
C GLN A 179 14.66 -0.59 8.14
N ASN A 180 15.91 -0.49 7.67
CA ASN A 180 16.80 -1.60 7.36
C ASN A 180 16.19 -2.62 6.39
N ILE A 181 15.44 -2.14 5.40
CA ILE A 181 14.70 -3.00 4.46
C ILE A 181 14.41 -2.23 3.17
N GLY A 182 14.45 -2.92 2.03
CA GLY A 182 14.12 -2.38 0.72
C GLY A 182 14.96 -1.16 0.39
N ILE A 183 14.24 -0.09 0.06
CA ILE A 183 14.77 1.22 -0.33
C ILE A 183 15.26 2.08 0.85
N TYR A 184 15.30 1.52 2.07
CA TYR A 184 15.69 2.25 3.28
C TYR A 184 16.92 1.66 3.97
N ASP A 185 17.81 2.53 4.47
CA ASP A 185 18.93 2.17 5.31
C ASP A 185 18.50 1.82 6.74
N SER A 186 19.46 1.46 7.61
CA SER A 186 19.20 1.10 9.00
C SER A 186 18.60 2.21 9.86
N ASN A 187 18.69 3.46 9.42
CA ASN A 187 18.11 4.64 10.09
C ASN A 187 16.77 5.06 9.47
N GLY A 188 16.32 4.40 8.40
CA GLY A 188 15.11 4.75 7.67
C GLY A 188 15.29 5.89 6.65
N ASN A 189 16.54 6.22 6.32
CA ASN A 189 16.83 7.14 5.22
C ASN A 189 16.71 6.42 3.90
N VAL A 190 16.27 7.14 2.87
CA VAL A 190 16.13 6.62 1.51
C VAL A 190 17.51 6.35 0.92
N LYS A 191 17.69 5.18 0.31
CA LYS A 191 18.84 4.85 -0.53
C LYS A 191 18.69 5.54 -1.89
N GLU A 192 19.13 6.79 -1.98
CA GLU A 192 18.78 7.67 -3.12
C GLU A 192 19.17 7.10 -4.49
N ASP A 193 20.35 6.50 -4.63
CA ASP A 193 20.80 5.96 -5.92
C ASP A 193 19.91 4.81 -6.40
N GLU A 194 19.54 3.89 -5.50
CA GLU A 194 18.61 2.78 -5.80
C GLU A 194 17.23 3.33 -6.17
N VAL A 195 16.69 4.27 -5.39
CA VAL A 195 15.37 4.84 -5.65
C VAL A 195 15.33 5.64 -6.95
N ASN A 196 16.39 6.39 -7.27
CA ASN A 196 16.50 7.11 -8.54
C ASN A 196 16.42 6.14 -9.73
N TYR A 197 17.17 5.04 -9.65
CA TYR A 197 17.14 4.01 -10.68
C TYR A 197 15.73 3.43 -10.84
N LEU A 198 15.07 3.07 -9.74
CA LEU A 198 13.72 2.51 -9.78
C LEU A 198 12.69 3.50 -10.34
N ILE A 199 12.74 4.77 -9.96
CA ILE A 199 11.84 5.82 -10.48
C ILE A 199 12.01 6.00 -11.99
N GLU A 200 13.23 5.90 -12.51
CA GLU A 200 13.50 6.04 -13.95
C GLU A 200 12.99 4.85 -14.78
N LYS A 201 12.89 3.67 -14.17
CA LYS A 201 12.56 2.42 -14.87
C LYS A 201 11.13 1.95 -14.68
N LEU A 202 10.50 2.30 -13.55
CA LEU A 202 9.17 1.80 -13.19
C LEU A 202 8.05 2.77 -13.59
N PRO A 203 6.88 2.26 -13.96
CA PRO A 203 5.70 3.09 -14.24
C PRO A 203 5.16 3.72 -12.93
N SER A 204 5.52 4.98 -12.68
CA SER A 204 5.22 5.68 -11.41
C SER A 204 3.75 5.66 -10.96
N ASP A 205 2.80 5.58 -11.90
CA ASP A 205 1.36 5.51 -11.63
C ASP A 205 0.89 4.13 -11.16
N ARG A 206 1.73 3.10 -11.30
CA ARG A 206 1.45 1.71 -10.89
C ARG A 206 2.24 1.25 -9.67
N ILE A 207 3.20 2.04 -9.19
CA ILE A 207 3.99 1.73 -7.99
C ILE A 207 3.38 2.43 -6.79
N ILE A 208 3.25 1.74 -5.68
CA ILE A 208 2.96 2.33 -4.36
C ILE A 208 4.22 2.17 -3.50
N TRP A 209 4.81 3.29 -3.08
CA TRP A 209 6.00 3.27 -2.23
C TRP A 209 5.57 3.20 -0.77
N GLU A 210 5.91 2.12 -0.06
CA GLU A 210 5.66 2.09 1.38
C GLU A 210 6.54 3.14 2.09
N ALA A 211 5.91 4.09 2.78
CA ALA A 211 6.57 5.23 3.42
C ALA A 211 5.95 5.52 4.79
N PRO A 212 6.09 4.59 5.76
CA PRO A 212 5.46 4.74 7.07
C PRO A 212 5.97 5.95 7.86
N GLN A 213 7.20 6.42 7.60
CA GLN A 213 7.79 7.55 8.33
C GLN A 213 7.64 8.88 7.60
N LYS A 214 7.49 9.97 8.38
CA LYS A 214 7.31 11.33 7.84
C LYS A 214 8.44 11.75 6.89
N ASN A 215 9.70 11.49 7.22
CA ASN A 215 10.86 11.84 6.39
C ASN A 215 10.78 11.15 5.00
N GLN A 216 10.27 9.92 4.95
CA GLN A 216 10.10 9.15 3.73
C GLN A 216 8.97 9.72 2.86
N GLN A 217 7.85 10.07 3.48
CA GLN A 217 6.72 10.74 2.82
C GLN A 217 7.16 12.07 2.20
N VAL A 218 7.89 12.89 2.97
CA VAL A 218 8.44 14.17 2.50
C VAL A 218 9.41 13.96 1.33
N TYR A 219 10.30 12.98 1.42
CA TYR A 219 11.24 12.66 0.35
C TYR A 219 10.51 12.38 -0.96
N PHE A 220 9.57 11.43 -0.96
CA PHE A 220 8.86 11.05 -2.17
C PHE A 220 8.03 12.18 -2.77
N ILE A 221 7.38 12.99 -1.92
CA ILE A 221 6.59 14.13 -2.37
C ILE A 221 7.47 15.21 -3.02
N LEU A 222 8.66 15.48 -2.46
CA LEU A 222 9.59 16.43 -3.05
C LEU A 222 10.30 15.89 -4.29
N LYS A 223 10.52 14.56 -4.35
CA LYS A 223 11.27 13.90 -5.43
C LYS A 223 10.42 13.63 -6.66
N ILE A 224 9.23 13.05 -6.47
CA ILE A 224 8.32 12.61 -7.55
C ILE A 224 7.21 13.62 -7.76
N GLY A 225 6.69 14.21 -6.68
CA GLY A 225 5.62 15.19 -6.72
C GLY A 225 4.46 14.86 -5.76
N PRO A 226 3.50 15.79 -5.60
CA PRO A 226 2.38 15.65 -4.67
C PRO A 226 1.45 14.47 -4.98
N ASP A 227 1.50 13.96 -6.22
CA ASP A 227 0.69 12.84 -6.70
C ASP A 227 1.46 11.51 -6.71
N VAL A 228 2.53 11.38 -5.93
CA VAL A 228 3.17 10.08 -5.68
C VAL A 228 2.25 9.13 -4.89
N ASN A 229 2.17 7.87 -5.27
CA ASN A 229 1.43 6.86 -4.53
C ASN A 229 2.23 6.37 -3.32
N LEU A 230 1.63 6.41 -2.13
CA LEU A 230 2.29 6.06 -0.87
C LEU A 230 1.48 5.03 -0.07
N GLY A 231 2.20 4.09 0.52
CA GLY A 231 1.66 2.96 1.28
C GLY A 231 2.17 2.90 2.71
N ASN A 232 1.56 2.01 3.51
CA ASN A 232 1.82 1.85 4.94
C ASN A 232 1.71 3.16 5.73
N ILE A 233 0.82 4.06 5.32
CA ILE A 233 0.57 5.29 6.05
C ILE A 233 -0.15 4.94 7.37
N PRO A 234 0.39 5.35 8.54
CA PRO A 234 -0.31 5.16 9.80
C PRO A 234 -1.66 5.89 9.81
N PRO A 235 -2.71 5.32 10.41
CA PRO A 235 -4.03 5.96 10.49
C PRO A 235 -3.99 7.41 11.01
N GLU A 236 -3.16 7.67 12.02
CA GLU A 236 -2.96 8.99 12.62
C GLU A 236 -2.22 10.00 11.74
N GLU A 237 -1.52 9.54 10.69
CA GLU A 237 -0.74 10.40 9.78
C GLU A 237 -1.48 10.74 8.48
N ILE A 238 -2.73 10.29 8.26
CA ILE A 238 -3.45 10.55 6.99
C ILE A 238 -3.57 12.05 6.70
N THR A 239 -4.10 12.81 7.67
CA THR A 239 -4.23 14.27 7.52
C THR A 239 -2.85 14.92 7.41
N ALA A 240 -1.88 14.43 8.18
CA ALA A 240 -0.51 14.95 8.17
C ALA A 240 0.14 14.76 6.78
N LEU A 241 -0.02 13.60 6.15
CA LEU A 241 0.42 13.35 4.79
C LEU A 241 -0.25 14.28 3.78
N GLU A 242 -1.57 14.47 3.87
CA GLU A 242 -2.27 15.38 2.96
C GLU A 242 -1.75 16.83 3.09
N THR A 243 -1.41 17.27 4.31
CA THR A 243 -0.76 18.58 4.48
C THR A 243 0.63 18.63 3.84
N ILE A 244 1.39 17.52 3.84
CA ILE A 244 2.69 17.44 3.16
C ILE A 244 2.48 17.55 1.65
N ARG A 245 1.53 16.78 1.09
CA ARG A 245 1.19 16.79 -0.35
C ARG A 245 0.82 18.19 -0.82
N ARG A 246 0.03 18.93 -0.04
CA ARG A 246 -0.49 20.25 -0.41
C ARG A 246 0.40 21.42 0.02
N GLY A 247 1.62 21.17 0.48
CA GLY A 247 2.53 22.23 0.91
C GLY A 247 2.02 23.04 2.11
N LEU A 248 1.17 22.44 2.95
CA LEU A 248 0.58 23.07 4.14
C LEU A 248 1.34 22.74 5.43
N ARG A 249 2.41 21.95 5.33
CA ARG A 249 3.31 21.61 6.44
C ARG A 249 4.69 22.23 6.19
N GLY A 250 5.39 22.64 7.24
CA GLY A 250 6.68 23.34 7.13
C GLY A 250 7.75 22.58 6.32
N ASP A 251 7.70 21.25 6.30
CA ASP A 251 8.60 20.41 5.52
C ASP A 251 8.50 20.73 4.00
N THR A 252 7.29 20.99 3.50
CA THR A 252 6.96 21.15 2.06
C THR A 252 6.41 22.52 1.67
N LEU A 253 6.19 23.43 2.62
CA LEU A 253 5.72 24.79 2.36
C LEU A 253 6.64 25.53 1.38
N GLY A 254 6.08 25.94 0.23
CA GLY A 254 6.81 26.64 -0.83
C GLY A 254 7.81 25.75 -1.61
N LYS A 255 7.74 24.42 -1.46
CA LYS A 255 8.66 23.47 -2.10
C LYS A 255 7.97 22.45 -3.00
N VAL A 256 6.63 22.41 -3.01
CA VAL A 256 5.86 21.51 -3.87
C VAL A 256 5.31 22.32 -5.03
N ASN A 257 5.53 21.81 -6.24
CA ASN A 257 4.95 22.38 -7.46
C ASN A 257 3.49 21.93 -7.57
N LEU A 258 2.57 22.75 -7.06
CA LEU A 258 1.12 22.53 -7.00
C LEU A 258 0.37 23.28 -8.10
#